data_AF-A0A6L8HFW5-F1
#
_entry.id   AF-A0A6L8HFW5-F1
#
_cell.length_a   1.000
_cell.length_b   1.000
_cell.length_c   1.000
_cell.angle_alpha   90.00
_cell.angle_beta   90.00
_cell.angle_gamma   90.00
#
_symmetry.space_group_name_H-M   'P 1'
#
loop_
_entity.id
_entity.type
_entity.pdbx_description
1 polymer ?
#
loop_
_entity_poly.entity_id
_entity_poly.type
_entity_poly.pdbx_seq_one_letter_code
_entity_poly.pdbx_strand_id
1 'polypeptide(L)'
;TENIWEAGAPLAHQMRQAVRERVIRGQSTEEIRAYFHSRYGDYIMMEPPKQGINWLIWLAPFLLLFGGGVLLWREVKGWVTRTPPHQPPPALDEAARRRIERELHENQ
;
A
#
# COMPACT_ATOMS: atom_id res chain seq x y z
N THR A 1 22.14 29.56 24.45
CA THR A 1 21.22 28.40 24.31
C THR A 1 19.83 28.90 24.61
N GLU A 2 19.07 29.28 23.58
CA GLU A 2 17.71 29.77 23.77
C GLU A 2 16.74 28.59 23.93
N ASN A 3 15.91 28.66 24.97
CA ASN A 3 15.00 27.60 25.39
C ASN A 3 13.81 27.46 24.42
N ILE A 4 13.81 26.37 23.65
CA ILE A 4 12.72 25.88 22.81
C ILE A 4 11.36 25.73 23.53
N TRP A 5 11.35 25.62 24.85
CA TRP A 5 10.12 25.50 25.65
C TRP A 5 9.40 26.82 25.88
N GLU A 6 10.15 27.91 25.95
CA GLU A 6 9.59 29.23 26.21
C GLU A 6 9.09 29.86 24.91
N ALA A 7 9.68 29.53 23.76
CA ALA A 7 9.24 29.98 22.44
C ALA A 7 7.78 29.60 22.10
N GLY A 8 7.23 28.53 22.71
CA GLY A 8 5.84 28.11 22.51
C GLY A 8 4.80 29.03 23.16
N ALA A 9 5.12 29.66 24.30
CA ALA A 9 4.15 30.45 25.07
C ALA A 9 3.84 31.83 24.45
N PRO A 10 4.82 32.63 23.98
CA PRO A 10 4.59 33.89 23.27
C PRO A 10 3.87 33.67 21.93
N LEU A 11 4.26 32.64 21.18
CA LEU A 11 3.66 32.35 19.87
C LEU A 11 2.18 31.96 20.01
N ALA A 12 1.85 31.09 20.96
CA ALA A 12 0.46 30.72 21.24
C ALA A 12 -0.37 31.93 21.72
N HIS A 13 0.22 32.85 22.47
CA HIS A 13 -0.46 34.08 22.90
C HIS A 13 -0.76 35.00 21.71
N GLN A 14 0.21 35.21 20.81
CA GLN A 14 0.03 36.00 19.59
C GLN A 14 -1.04 35.40 18.66
N MET A 15 -1.05 34.07 18.49
CA MET A 15 -2.06 33.38 17.70
C MET A 15 -3.48 33.57 18.27
N ARG A 16 -3.65 33.45 19.60
CA ARG A 16 -4.95 33.69 20.25
C ARG A 16 -5.44 35.12 20.08
N GLN A 17 -4.55 36.11 20.14
CA GLN A 17 -4.91 37.51 19.89
C GLN A 17 -5.36 37.71 18.43
N ALA A 18 -4.61 37.17 17.47
CA ALA A 18 -4.95 37.25 16.05
C ALA A 18 -6.29 36.57 15.71
N VAL A 19 -6.62 35.43 16.35
CA VAL A 19 -7.95 34.80 16.21
C VAL A 19 -9.04 35.69 16.80
N ARG A 20 -8.86 36.21 18.02
CA ARG A 20 -9.83 37.08 18.69
C ARG A 20 -10.17 38.30 17.85
N GLU A 21 -9.16 38.95 17.28
CA GLU A 21 -9.32 40.14 16.43
C GLU A 21 -10.10 39.85 15.13
N ARG A 22 -10.08 38.60 14.66
CA ARG A 22 -10.82 38.15 13.47
C ARG A 22 -12.24 37.72 13.78
N VAL A 23 -12.45 37.10 14.94
CA VAL A 23 -13.79 36.81 15.46
C VAL A 23 -14.56 38.10 15.71
N ILE A 24 -13.92 39.12 16.29
CA ILE A 24 -14.53 40.44 16.49
C ILE A 24 -14.88 41.12 15.16
N ARG A 25 -14.10 40.87 14.10
CA ARG A 25 -14.39 41.32 12.72
C ARG A 25 -15.55 40.56 12.06
N GLY A 26 -16.17 39.60 12.74
CA GLY A 26 -17.28 38.81 12.21
C GLY A 26 -16.89 37.77 11.16
N GLN A 27 -15.60 37.42 11.06
CA GLN A 27 -15.16 36.39 10.12
C GLN A 27 -15.66 35.01 10.56
N SER A 28 -16.03 34.18 9.58
CA SER A 28 -16.41 32.79 9.82
C SER A 28 -15.22 31.94 10.26
N THR A 29 -15.50 30.82 10.92
CA THR A 29 -14.45 29.90 11.39
C THR A 29 -13.61 29.38 10.22
N GLU A 30 -14.24 29.15 9.07
CA GLU A 30 -13.62 28.71 7.82
C GLU A 30 -12.67 29.76 7.24
N GLU A 31 -13.05 31.04 7.24
CA GLU A 31 -12.21 32.14 6.77
C GLU A 31 -11.01 32.36 7.67
N ILE A 32 -11.19 32.24 8.99
CA ILE A 32 -10.10 32.31 9.96
C ILE A 32 -9.12 31.17 9.69
N ARG A 33 -9.62 29.93 9.56
CA ARG A 33 -8.81 28.75 9.24
C ARG A 33 -8.04 28.93 7.92
N ALA A 34 -8.70 29.41 6.87
CA ALA A 34 -8.08 29.67 5.56
C ALA A 34 -7.00 30.77 5.63
N TYR A 35 -7.22 31.83 6.42
CA TYR A 35 -6.21 32.86 6.64
C TYR A 35 -4.96 32.31 7.30
N PHE A 36 -5.10 31.52 8.36
CA PHE A 36 -3.97 30.92 9.05
C PHE A 36 -3.25 29.91 8.15
N HIS A 37 -4.00 29.09 7.40
CA HIS A 37 -3.46 28.17 6.40
C HIS A 37 -2.61 28.87 5.34
N SER A 38 -3.10 30.00 4.81
CA SER A 38 -2.38 30.77 3.77
C SER A 38 -1.07 31.40 4.26
N ARG A 39 -0.94 31.66 5.58
CA ARG A 39 0.17 32.44 6.15
C ARG A 39 1.18 31.63 6.94
N TYR A 40 0.76 30.49 7.51
CA TYR A 40 1.60 29.63 8.35
C TYR A 40 1.76 28.21 7.77
N GLY A 41 1.11 27.92 6.64
CA GLY A 41 1.16 26.62 5.96
C GLY A 41 0.39 25.52 6.69
N ASP A 42 0.32 24.33 6.08
CA ASP A 42 -0.34 23.13 6.61
C ASP A 42 0.17 22.68 8.01
N TYR A 43 1.24 23.29 8.53
CA TYR A 43 1.97 22.86 9.72
C TYR A 43 1.31 23.19 11.07
N ILE A 44 0.28 24.04 11.08
CA ILE A 44 -0.47 24.42 12.30
C ILE A 44 -1.64 23.47 12.61
N MET A 45 -2.13 22.74 11.61
CA MET A 45 -3.03 21.62 11.85
C MET A 45 -2.15 20.38 12.06
N MET A 46 -2.09 19.83 13.28
CA MET A 46 -1.58 18.48 13.55
C MET A 46 -2.46 17.38 12.94
N GLU A 47 -3.15 17.67 11.84
CA GLU A 47 -4.02 16.79 11.10
C GLU A 47 -3.66 16.99 9.63
N PRO A 48 -2.88 16.08 9.02
CA PRO A 48 -2.66 16.14 7.58
C PRO A 48 -4.04 16.16 6.93
N PRO A 49 -4.35 17.18 6.09
CA PRO A 49 -5.68 17.30 5.51
C PRO A 49 -6.00 15.97 4.84
N LYS A 50 -7.10 15.33 5.28
CA LYS A 50 -7.57 14.04 4.75
C LYS A 50 -8.04 14.13 3.29
N GLN A 51 -7.67 15.18 2.56
CA GLN A 51 -8.18 15.54 1.24
C GLN A 51 -7.01 15.73 0.29
N GLY A 52 -7.02 14.97 -0.81
CA GLY A 52 -5.99 15.03 -1.86
C GLY A 52 -4.92 13.94 -1.72
N ILE A 53 -3.68 14.33 -1.42
CA ILE A 53 -2.49 13.46 -1.47
C ILE A 53 -2.57 12.29 -0.48
N ASN A 54 -3.16 12.50 0.70
CA ASN A 54 -3.29 11.44 1.70
C ASN A 54 -4.06 10.23 1.13
N TRP A 55 -5.13 10.45 0.36
CA TRP A 55 -5.87 9.35 -0.27
C TRP A 55 -5.02 8.54 -1.24
N LEU A 56 -4.10 9.17 -1.97
CA LEU A 56 -3.20 8.46 -2.88
C LEU A 56 -2.23 7.56 -2.11
N ILE A 57 -1.69 8.03 -0.99
CA ILE A 57 -0.83 7.24 -0.10
C ILE A 57 -1.60 6.07 0.50
N TRP A 58 -2.86 6.29 0.90
CA TRP A 58 -3.72 5.22 1.41
C TRP A 58 -4.17 4.24 0.32
N LEU A 59 -4.30 4.68 -0.93
CA LEU A 59 -4.68 3.81 -2.06
C LEU A 59 -3.49 3.03 -2.63
N ALA A 60 -2.27 3.56 -2.52
CA ALA A 60 -1.03 2.94 -2.99
C ALA A 60 -0.84 1.47 -2.54
N PRO A 61 -1.02 1.08 -1.25
CA PRO A 61 -0.88 -0.32 -0.84
C PRO A 61 -1.92 -1.24 -1.49
N PHE A 62 -3.16 -0.77 -1.69
CA PHE A 62 -4.20 -1.55 -2.37
C PHE A 62 -3.88 -1.70 -3.85
N LEU A 63 -3.48 -0.62 -4.52
CA LEU A 63 -3.04 -0.64 -5.92
C LEU A 63 -1.89 -1.62 -6.14
N LEU A 64 -0.91 -1.65 -5.23
CA LEU A 64 0.20 -2.59 -5.28
C LEU A 64 -0.27 -4.04 -5.08
N LEU A 65 -1.15 -4.27 -4.10
CA LEU A 65 -1.67 -5.61 -3.79
C LEU A 65 -2.50 -6.17 -4.94
N PHE A 66 -3.48 -5.40 -5.44
CA PHE A 66 -4.35 -5.82 -6.54
C PHE A 66 -3.59 -5.85 -7.87
N GLY A 67 -2.77 -4.85 -8.15
CA GLY A 67 -1.95 -4.80 -9.37
C GLY A 67 -0.96 -5.98 -9.42
N GLY A 68 -0.19 -6.18 -8.36
CA GLY A 68 0.74 -7.30 -8.24
C GLY A 68 0.03 -8.66 -8.28
N GLY A 69 -1.06 -8.80 -7.53
CA GLY A 69 -1.86 -10.04 -7.49
C GLY A 69 -2.45 -10.42 -8.85
N VAL A 70 -2.99 -9.45 -9.60
CA VAL A 70 -3.53 -9.68 -10.95
C VAL A 70 -2.42 -10.07 -11.92
N LEU A 71 -1.25 -9.42 -11.86
CA LEU A 71 -0.11 -9.77 -12.71
C LEU A 71 0.37 -11.20 -12.43
N LEU A 72 0.55 -11.55 -11.16
CA LEU A 72 0.95 -12.91 -10.75
C LEU A 72 -0.09 -13.96 -11.17
N TRP A 73 -1.39 -13.68 -10.99
CA TRP A 73 -2.46 -14.57 -11.41
C TRP A 73 -2.37 -14.85 -12.91
N ARG A 74 -2.17 -13.82 -13.73
CA ARG A 74 -2.08 -13.96 -15.20
C ARG A 74 -0.92 -14.88 -15.61
N GLU A 75 0.25 -14.69 -15.01
CA GLU A 75 1.44 -15.53 -15.27
C GLU A 75 1.20 -16.99 -14.85
N VAL A 76 0.71 -17.22 -13.63
CA VAL A 76 0.45 -18.57 -13.08
C VAL A 76 -0.64 -19.30 -13.86
N LYS A 77 -1.72 -18.61 -14.24
CA LYS A 77 -2.78 -19.21 -15.07
C LYS A 77 -2.21 -19.70 -16.40
N GLY A 78 -1.32 -18.93 -17.03
CA GLY A 78 -0.63 -19.32 -18.25
C GLY A 78 0.22 -20.59 -18.08
N TRP A 79 0.82 -20.78 -16.91
CA TRP A 79 1.62 -21.97 -16.60
C TRP A 79 0.75 -23.20 -16.34
N VAL A 80 -0.35 -23.05 -15.59
CA VAL A 80 -1.28 -24.16 -15.31
C VAL A 80 -1.97 -24.66 -16.59
N THR A 81 -2.34 -23.76 -17.50
CA THR A 81 -2.91 -24.13 -18.81
C THR A 81 -1.91 -24.77 -19.76
N ARG A 82 -0.59 -24.70 -19.47
CA ARG A 82 0.47 -25.41 -20.19
C ARG A 82 0.85 -26.71 -19.51
N THR A 83 -0.07 -27.35 -18.80
CA THR A 83 0.09 -28.76 -18.46
C THR A 83 0.09 -29.52 -19.78
N PRO A 84 1.22 -30.12 -20.21
CA PRO A 84 1.24 -30.97 -21.40
C PRO A 84 0.14 -32.01 -21.20
N PRO A 85 -0.68 -32.32 -22.21
CA PRO A 85 -1.67 -33.37 -22.09
C PRO A 85 -0.98 -34.59 -21.49
N HIS A 86 -1.49 -35.07 -20.35
CA HIS A 86 -1.01 -36.29 -19.71
C HIS A 86 -1.10 -37.37 -20.79
N GLN A 87 0.02 -37.65 -21.45
CA GLN A 87 0.10 -38.79 -22.34
C GLN A 87 -0.12 -39.97 -21.40
N PRO A 88 -1.25 -40.70 -21.54
CA PRO A 88 -1.45 -41.87 -20.72
C PRO A 88 -0.18 -42.70 -20.90
N PRO A 89 0.46 -43.14 -19.79
CA PRO A 89 1.74 -43.82 -19.85
C PRO A 89 1.61 -44.90 -20.93
N PRO A 90 2.54 -44.95 -21.90
CA PRO A 90 2.46 -45.91 -22.99
C PRO A 90 2.21 -47.27 -22.35
N ALA A 91 1.08 -47.89 -22.69
CA ALA A 91 0.60 -49.10 -22.04
C ALA A 91 1.77 -50.08 -21.93
N LEU A 92 2.23 -50.35 -20.69
CA LEU A 92 3.41 -51.12 -20.33
C LEU A 92 4.01 -51.84 -21.55
N ASP A 93 4.86 -51.12 -22.29
CA ASP A 93 5.47 -51.66 -23.51
C ASP A 93 6.07 -53.02 -23.15
N GLU A 94 5.86 -54.03 -23.98
CA GLU A 94 6.28 -55.39 -23.67
C GLU A 94 7.78 -55.44 -23.37
N ALA A 95 8.56 -54.51 -23.94
CA ALA A 95 9.97 -54.32 -23.61
C ALA A 95 10.22 -53.96 -22.13
N ALA A 96 9.36 -53.16 -21.50
CA ALA A 96 9.45 -52.80 -20.08
C ALA A 96 9.07 -53.98 -19.18
N ARG A 97 8.04 -54.77 -19.55
CA ARG A 97 7.69 -56.01 -18.85
C ARG A 97 8.82 -57.03 -18.88
N ARG A 98 9.42 -57.22 -20.07
CA ARG A 98 10.58 -58.11 -20.27
C ARG A 98 11.82 -57.68 -19.46
N ARG A 99 11.99 -56.38 -19.18
CA ARG A 99 13.08 -55.90 -18.31
C ARG A 99 12.83 -56.25 -16.84
N ILE A 100 11.61 -56.03 -16.36
CA ILE A 100 11.23 -56.35 -14.97
C ILE A 100 11.35 -57.87 -14.72
N GLU A 101 10.88 -58.69 -15.66
CA GLU A 101 11.02 -60.15 -15.57
C GLU A 101 12.48 -60.60 -15.55
N ARG A 102 13.33 -59.96 -16.37
CA ARG A 102 14.77 -60.25 -16.38
C ARG A 102 15.43 -59.92 -15.04
N GLU A 103 15.11 -58.78 -14.45
CA GLU A 103 15.64 -58.37 -13.13
C GLU A 103 15.15 -59.29 -12.00
N LEU A 104 13.91 -59.80 -12.09
CA LEU A 104 13.38 -60.75 -11.12
C LEU A 104 14.06 -62.12 -11.19
N HIS A 105 14.45 -62.56 -12.39
CA HIS A 105 15.18 -63.82 -12.58
C HIS A 105 16.68 -63.72 -12.32
N GLU A 106 17.27 -62.52 -12.44
CA GLU A 106 18.69 -62.29 -12.18
C GLU A 106 19.01 -62.18 -10.68
N ASN A 107 18.04 -61.80 -9.85
CA ASN A 107 18.22 -61.53 -8.42
C ASN A 107 17.65 -62.64 -7.50
N GLN A 108 17.47 -63.85 -8.04
CA GLN A 108 17.20 -65.09 -7.29
C GLN A 108 18.38 -66.06 -7.47
#